data_AF-J9EFP6-F1
#
_entry.id   AF-J9EFP6-F1
#
_cell.length_a   1.000
_cell.length_b   1.000
_cell.length_c   1.000
_cell.angle_alpha   90.00
_cell.angle_beta   90.00
_cell.angle_gamma   90.00
#
_symmetry.space_group_name_H-M   'P 1'
#
loop_
_entity.id
_entity.type
_entity.pdbx_description
1 polymer ?
#
loop_
_entity_poly.entity_id
_entity_poly.type
_entity_poly.pdbx_seq_one_letter_code
_entity_poly.pdbx_strand_id
1 'polypeptide(L)'
;MRSNPQMEVSLLDEQLKSVKQLFIQGNAETRLEALGYRIGFVLVEKIAKDLPRLITELERMKFLCKEFWTAVFGRQVDNLRTNHQGIYVVQDNKFFILTSFPEGKQYVEESAIYLAFPCGIIRGALYNLGITSLVTSSVENVPAVKFHVHMQQKS
;
A
#
# COMPACT_ATOMS: atom_id res chain seq x y z
N MET A 1 -7.52 0.90 -53.43
CA MET A 1 -8.05 0.72 -52.06
C MET A 1 -7.37 1.76 -51.19
N ARG A 2 -8.10 2.75 -50.68
CA ARG A 2 -7.51 3.81 -49.84
C ARG A 2 -7.24 3.20 -48.46
N SER A 3 -5.98 3.15 -48.04
CA SER A 3 -5.57 2.81 -46.67
C SER A 3 -6.32 3.73 -45.72
N ASN A 4 -7.09 3.16 -44.79
CA ASN A 4 -7.95 3.93 -43.89
C ASN A 4 -7.14 4.39 -42.67
N PRO A 5 -6.72 5.66 -42.59
CA PRO A 5 -5.76 6.11 -41.57
C PRO A 5 -6.29 5.97 -40.14
N GLN A 6 -7.62 5.95 -39.98
CA GLN A 6 -8.28 5.74 -38.69
C GLN A 6 -8.07 4.33 -38.10
N MET A 7 -7.96 3.29 -38.95
CA MET A 7 -7.65 1.93 -38.46
C MET A 7 -6.20 1.80 -37.97
N GLU A 8 -5.25 2.44 -38.65
CA GLU A 8 -3.84 2.44 -38.23
C GLU A 8 -3.64 3.18 -36.90
N VAL A 9 -4.33 4.31 -36.71
CA VAL A 9 -4.31 5.06 -35.44
C VAL A 9 -4.91 4.25 -34.29
N SER A 10 -6.01 3.53 -34.51
CA SER A 10 -6.60 2.69 -33.46
C SER A 10 -5.70 1.51 -33.05
N LEU A 11 -4.97 0.93 -34.00
CA LEU A 11 -4.01 -0.14 -33.74
C LEU A 11 -2.79 0.38 -32.96
N LEU A 12 -2.29 1.57 -33.30
CA LEU A 12 -1.24 2.25 -32.56
C LEU A 12 -1.66 2.58 -31.12
N ASP A 13 -2.91 3.00 -30.91
CA ASP A 13 -3.46 3.27 -29.57
C ASP A 13 -3.62 2.01 -28.72
N GLU A 14 -4.04 0.88 -29.31
CA GLU A 14 -4.10 -0.42 -28.62
C GLU A 14 -2.70 -0.94 -28.28
N GLN A 15 -1.72 -0.76 -29.18
CA GLN A 15 -0.32 -1.08 -28.91
C GLN A 15 0.24 -0.20 -27.79
N LEU A 16 -0.05 1.10 -27.79
CA LEU A 16 0.39 2.02 -26.74
C LEU A 16 -0.23 1.68 -25.38
N LYS A 17 -1.51 1.28 -25.34
CA LYS A 17 -2.16 0.78 -24.11
C LYS A 17 -1.48 -0.48 -23.61
N SER A 18 -1.18 -1.43 -24.50
CA SER A 18 -0.49 -2.68 -24.15
C SER A 18 0.93 -2.44 -23.64
N VAL A 19 1.67 -1.51 -24.26
CA VAL A 19 3.01 -1.08 -23.83
C VAL A 19 2.96 -0.38 -22.47
N LYS A 20 2.00 0.54 -22.26
CA LYS A 20 1.78 1.17 -20.95
C LYS A 20 1.44 0.14 -19.88
N GLN A 21 0.63 -0.86 -20.20
CA GLN A 21 0.27 -1.94 -19.29
C GLN A 21 1.47 -2.85 -18.95
N LEU A 22 2.36 -3.11 -19.92
CA LEU A 22 3.65 -3.78 -19.70
C LEU A 22 4.59 -2.98 -18.79
N PHE A 23 4.63 -1.64 -18.91
CA PHE A 23 5.39 -0.79 -17.99
C PHE A 23 4.77 -0.71 -16.59
N ILE A 24 3.44 -0.75 -16.48
CA ILE A 24 2.71 -0.76 -15.19
C ILE A 24 2.91 -2.10 -14.45
N GLN A 25 2.90 -3.23 -15.17
CA GLN A 25 3.24 -4.55 -14.62
C GLN A 25 4.76 -4.74 -14.40
N GLY A 26 5.59 -3.83 -14.92
CA GLY A 26 7.05 -3.93 -14.92
C GLY A 26 7.81 -2.96 -14.02
N ASN A 27 7.18 -1.89 -13.52
CA ASN A 27 7.90 -0.88 -12.73
C ASN A 27 8.30 -1.41 -11.34
N ALA A 28 9.37 -0.84 -10.78
CA ALA A 28 9.94 -1.29 -9.52
C ALA A 28 8.94 -1.17 -8.34
N GLU A 29 8.07 -0.15 -8.35
CA GLU A 29 7.04 0.07 -7.34
C GLU A 29 6.04 -1.08 -7.27
N THR A 30 5.45 -1.47 -8.41
CA THR A 30 4.50 -2.60 -8.49
C THR A 30 5.15 -3.90 -8.01
N ARG A 31 6.43 -4.11 -8.33
CA ARG A 31 7.17 -5.30 -7.88
C ARG A 31 7.44 -5.28 -6.37
N LEU A 32 7.83 -4.12 -5.82
CA LEU A 32 8.04 -3.92 -4.39
C LEU A 32 6.73 -4.12 -3.62
N GLU A 33 5.64 -3.55 -4.11
CA GLU A 33 4.29 -3.72 -3.54
C GLU A 33 3.88 -5.18 -3.56
N ALA A 34 4.02 -5.88 -4.68
CA ALA A 34 3.66 -7.30 -4.79
C ALA A 34 4.51 -8.20 -3.87
N LEU A 35 5.79 -7.89 -3.67
CA LEU A 35 6.64 -8.56 -2.70
C LEU A 35 6.15 -8.31 -1.27
N GLY A 36 5.88 -7.04 -0.95
CA GLY A 36 5.32 -6.64 0.34
C GLY A 36 4.02 -7.37 0.63
N TYR A 37 3.12 -7.46 -0.35
CA TYR A 37 1.84 -8.18 -0.23
C TYR A 37 2.01 -9.63 0.22
N ARG A 38 2.90 -10.38 -0.44
CA ARG A 38 3.15 -11.78 -0.08
C ARG A 38 3.72 -11.90 1.33
N ILE A 39 4.64 -11.01 1.68
CA ILE A 39 5.26 -10.99 3.01
C ILE A 39 4.24 -10.65 4.09
N GLY A 40 3.45 -9.59 3.90
CA GLY A 40 2.41 -9.17 4.83
C GLY A 40 1.35 -10.23 5.08
N PHE A 41 0.94 -10.94 4.01
CA PHE A 41 -0.02 -12.05 4.09
C PHE A 41 0.48 -13.17 5.01
N VAL A 42 1.76 -13.54 4.92
CA VAL A 42 2.32 -14.62 5.75
C VAL A 42 2.66 -14.14 7.17
N LEU A 43 3.17 -12.90 7.30
CA LEU A 43 3.52 -12.33 8.60
C LEU A 43 2.30 -12.25 9.52
N VAL A 44 1.14 -11.86 8.98
CA VAL A 44 -0.04 -11.70 9.81
C VAL A 44 -0.55 -13.02 10.37
N GLU A 45 -0.43 -14.13 9.63
CA GLU A 45 -0.77 -15.47 10.14
C GLU A 45 0.06 -15.81 11.38
N LYS A 46 1.37 -15.52 11.32
CA LYS A 46 2.29 -15.76 12.44
C LYS A 46 1.99 -14.86 13.63
N ILE A 47 1.69 -13.59 13.39
CA ILE A 47 1.47 -12.59 14.44
C ILE A 47 0.09 -12.76 15.09
N ALA A 48 -0.92 -13.16 14.31
CA ALA A 48 -2.29 -13.35 14.79
C ALA A 48 -2.58 -14.75 15.36
N LYS A 49 -1.63 -15.69 15.30
CA LYS A 49 -1.84 -17.12 15.60
C LYS A 49 -2.50 -17.40 16.96
N ASP A 50 -2.18 -16.62 17.99
CA ASP A 50 -2.64 -16.83 19.37
C ASP A 50 -3.74 -15.83 19.77
N LEU A 51 -4.21 -15.01 18.83
CA LEU A 51 -5.26 -14.02 19.11
C LEU A 51 -6.65 -14.64 19.01
N PRO A 52 -7.59 -14.18 19.86
CA PRO A 52 -9.01 -14.42 19.64
C PRO A 52 -9.40 -13.98 18.22
N ARG A 53 -10.37 -14.69 17.63
CA ARG A 53 -10.85 -14.37 16.28
C ARG A 53 -11.28 -12.90 16.21
N LEU A 54 -10.68 -12.15 15.29
CA LEU A 54 -11.00 -10.75 15.03
C LEU A 54 -12.29 -10.67 14.19
N ILE A 55 -13.41 -10.37 14.84
CA ILE A 55 -14.72 -10.44 14.21
C ILE A 55 -14.98 -9.16 13.44
N THR A 56 -14.74 -8.01 14.06
CA THR A 56 -15.13 -6.71 13.50
C THR A 56 -14.01 -6.06 12.69
N GLU A 57 -14.37 -5.21 11.73
CA GLU A 57 -13.41 -4.41 10.96
C GLU A 57 -12.54 -3.55 11.88
N LEU A 58 -13.15 -2.91 12.88
CA LEU A 58 -12.45 -2.06 13.84
C LEU A 58 -11.44 -2.87 14.68
N GLU A 59 -11.77 -4.10 15.07
CA GLU A 59 -10.82 -4.99 15.76
C GLU A 59 -9.62 -5.31 14.88
N ARG A 60 -9.85 -5.65 13.61
CA ARG A 60 -8.77 -5.93 12.64
C ARG A 60 -7.87 -4.72 12.42
N MET A 61 -8.46 -3.52 12.32
CA MET A 61 -7.69 -2.28 12.20
C MET A 61 -6.91 -1.92 13.47
N LYS A 62 -7.49 -2.14 14.65
CA LYS A 62 -6.78 -1.96 15.93
C LYS A 62 -5.59 -2.91 16.04
N PHE A 63 -5.79 -4.18 15.69
CA PHE A 63 -4.73 -5.17 15.63
C PHE A 63 -3.61 -4.78 14.65
N LEU A 64 -3.99 -4.32 13.45
CA LEU A 64 -3.04 -3.85 12.45
C LEU A 64 -2.17 -2.71 13.02
N CYS A 65 -2.78 -1.72 13.67
CA CYS A 65 -2.08 -0.51 14.15
C CYS A 65 -1.28 -0.71 15.44
N LYS A 66 -1.47 -1.82 16.15
CA LYS A 66 -0.81 -2.10 17.43
C LYS A 66 0.15 -3.28 17.30
N GLU A 67 -0.36 -4.50 17.39
CA GLU A 67 0.44 -5.73 17.45
C GLU A 67 1.19 -5.95 16.13
N PHE A 68 0.51 -5.83 14.99
CA PHE A 68 1.13 -6.03 13.69
C PHE A 68 2.15 -4.93 13.38
N TRP A 69 1.78 -3.64 13.54
CA TRP A 69 2.69 -2.52 13.26
C TRP A 69 3.97 -2.61 14.10
N THR A 70 3.83 -2.92 15.39
CA THR A 70 4.99 -3.05 16.30
C THR A 70 5.86 -4.25 15.92
N ALA A 71 5.25 -5.39 15.60
CA ALA A 71 6.01 -6.58 15.23
C ALA A 71 6.75 -6.44 13.89
N VAL A 72 6.17 -5.72 12.92
CA VAL A 72 6.72 -5.63 11.56
C VAL A 72 7.62 -4.41 11.37
N PHE A 73 7.27 -3.26 11.96
CA PHE A 73 7.98 -1.99 11.78
C PHE A 73 8.71 -1.52 13.04
N GLY A 74 8.65 -2.29 14.13
CA GLY A 74 9.43 -2.04 15.35
C GLY A 74 8.90 -0.91 16.22
N ARG A 75 7.71 -0.37 15.94
CA ARG A 75 7.13 0.76 16.68
C ARG A 75 5.61 0.80 16.60
N GLN A 76 4.99 1.62 17.44
CA GLN A 76 3.56 1.87 17.38
C GLN A 76 3.23 2.96 16.35
N VAL A 77 2.03 2.88 15.77
CA VAL A 77 1.42 3.94 14.96
C VAL A 77 1.23 5.19 15.84
N ASP A 78 1.56 6.37 15.32
CA ASP A 78 1.38 7.63 16.05
C ASP A 78 -0.07 8.12 16.02
N ASN A 79 -0.75 7.95 14.87
CA ASN A 79 -2.12 8.40 14.70
C ASN A 79 -2.91 7.49 13.76
N LEU A 80 -4.16 7.20 14.12
CA LEU A 80 -5.13 6.52 13.28
C LEU A 80 -6.34 7.43 13.11
N ARG A 81 -6.67 7.76 11.86
CA ARG A 81 -7.89 8.51 11.50
C ARG A 81 -8.78 7.62 10.64
N THR A 82 -10.09 7.82 10.73
CA THR A 82 -11.07 7.17 9.86
C THR A 82 -12.23 8.11 9.54
N ASN A 83 -12.86 7.93 8.39
CA ASN A 83 -14.12 8.59 8.05
C ASN A 83 -15.35 7.72 8.37
N HIS A 84 -15.18 6.56 9.00
CA HIS A 84 -16.23 5.56 9.28
C HIS A 84 -16.95 5.03 8.03
N GLN A 85 -16.41 5.29 6.83
CA GLN A 85 -16.94 4.86 5.54
C GLN A 85 -15.90 4.02 4.78
N GLY A 86 -15.06 3.28 5.52
CA GLY A 86 -14.05 2.40 4.94
C GLY A 86 -12.75 3.07 4.52
N ILE A 87 -12.52 4.34 4.88
CA ILE A 87 -11.21 4.99 4.69
C ILE A 87 -10.52 5.14 6.04
N TYR A 88 -9.27 4.69 6.11
CA TYR A 88 -8.39 4.84 7.26
C TYR A 88 -7.08 5.49 6.85
N VAL A 89 -6.53 6.32 7.73
CA VAL A 89 -5.22 6.93 7.58
C VAL A 89 -4.36 6.57 8.78
N VAL A 90 -3.32 5.78 8.53
CA VAL A 90 -2.33 5.33 9.52
C VAL A 90 -1.10 6.21 9.38
N GLN A 91 -0.77 6.97 10.41
CA GLN A 91 0.36 7.89 10.41
C GLN A 91 1.48 7.39 11.30
N ASP A 92 2.70 7.43 10.76
CA ASP A 92 3.94 7.08 11.42
C ASP A 92 4.97 8.20 11.17
N ASN A 93 5.33 8.94 12.21
CA ASN A 93 6.11 10.18 12.16
C ASN A 93 7.62 10.00 11.93
N LYS A 94 8.13 8.79 12.16
CA LYS A 94 9.54 8.40 12.03
C LYS A 94 9.64 7.02 11.41
N PHE A 95 9.04 6.87 10.24
CA PHE A 95 8.92 5.56 9.61
C PHE A 95 10.31 5.06 9.22
N PHE A 96 10.69 3.86 9.69
CA PHE A 96 12.10 3.41 9.73
C PHE A 96 12.80 3.39 8.37
N ILE A 97 12.05 3.18 7.27
CA ILE A 97 12.61 3.21 5.92
C ILE A 97 13.08 4.62 5.55
N LEU A 98 12.37 5.65 6.01
CA LEU A 98 12.64 7.03 5.65
C LEU A 98 13.58 7.74 6.63
N THR A 99 13.87 7.16 7.80
CA THR A 99 14.77 7.79 8.79
C THR A 99 16.23 7.90 8.33
N SER A 100 16.62 7.19 7.26
CA SER A 100 17.95 7.32 6.65
C SER A 100 18.10 8.59 5.80
N PHE A 101 17.00 9.25 5.45
CA PHE A 101 17.02 10.49 4.69
C PHE A 101 17.07 11.70 5.64
N PRO A 102 17.78 12.78 5.27
CA PRO A 102 17.70 14.05 6.00
C PRO A 102 16.26 14.58 6.07
N GLU A 103 15.85 15.03 7.25
CA GLU A 103 14.50 15.53 7.48
C GLU A 103 14.18 16.74 6.58
N GLY A 104 12.93 16.80 6.10
CA GLY A 104 12.45 17.89 5.26
C GLY A 104 11.77 17.41 3.97
N LYS A 105 11.63 18.35 3.02
CA LYS A 105 10.88 18.13 1.77
C LYS A 105 11.74 17.69 0.59
N GLN A 106 13.06 17.89 0.67
CA GLN A 106 13.98 17.74 -0.47
C GLN A 106 14.08 16.31 -1.02
N TYR A 107 13.64 15.29 -0.27
CA TYR A 107 13.71 13.88 -0.66
C TYR A 107 12.33 13.22 -0.73
N VAL A 108 11.24 14.01 -0.71
CA VAL A 108 9.87 13.46 -0.70
C VAL A 108 9.60 12.65 -1.97
N GLU A 109 10.04 13.13 -3.13
CA GLU A 109 9.82 12.45 -4.41
C GLU A 109 10.69 11.19 -4.51
N GLU A 110 11.97 11.30 -4.20
CA GLU A 110 12.95 10.20 -4.30
C GLU A 110 12.69 9.10 -3.27
N SER A 111 12.12 9.44 -2.12
CA SER A 111 11.82 8.48 -1.06
C SER A 111 10.50 7.71 -1.28
N ALA A 112 9.62 8.17 -2.16
CA ALA A 112 8.28 7.61 -2.34
C ALA A 112 8.30 6.14 -2.77
N ILE A 113 9.24 5.75 -3.65
CA ILE A 113 9.37 4.37 -4.16
C ILE A 113 9.55 3.34 -3.04
N TYR A 114 10.25 3.70 -1.96
CA TYR A 114 10.51 2.79 -0.85
C TYR A 114 9.25 2.47 -0.03
N LEU A 115 8.19 3.26 -0.20
CA LEU A 115 6.91 3.06 0.48
C LEU A 115 5.97 2.10 -0.26
N ALA A 116 6.29 1.71 -1.50
CA ALA A 116 5.52 0.69 -2.22
C ALA A 116 5.56 -0.66 -1.48
N PHE A 117 6.73 -1.03 -0.96
CA PHE A 117 6.90 -2.27 -0.19
C PHE A 117 6.03 -2.33 1.10
N PRO A 118 6.07 -1.36 2.02
CA PRO A 118 5.20 -1.37 3.19
C PRO A 118 3.71 -1.21 2.84
N CYS A 119 3.34 -0.49 1.77
CA CYS A 119 1.96 -0.50 1.27
C CYS A 119 1.49 -1.93 0.96
N GLY A 120 2.34 -2.70 0.28
CA GLY A 120 2.12 -4.11 0.01
C GLY A 120 1.94 -4.93 1.29
N ILE A 121 2.85 -4.78 2.26
CA ILE A 121 2.78 -5.49 3.55
C ILE A 121 1.42 -5.27 4.22
N ILE A 122 0.99 -4.01 4.30
CA ILE A 122 -0.28 -3.65 4.93
C ILE A 122 -1.45 -4.28 4.16
N ARG A 123 -1.45 -4.19 2.83
CA ARG A 123 -2.51 -4.76 1.99
C ARG A 123 -2.58 -6.28 2.12
N GLY A 124 -1.44 -6.96 2.13
CA GLY A 124 -1.34 -8.42 2.29
C GLY A 124 -1.88 -8.89 3.63
N ALA A 125 -1.50 -8.20 4.70
CA ALA A 125 -1.99 -8.48 6.04
C ALA A 125 -3.50 -8.30 6.14
N LEU A 126 -4.02 -7.18 5.64
CA LEU A 126 -5.46 -6.90 5.63
C LEU A 126 -6.24 -7.93 4.81
N TYR A 127 -5.72 -8.35 3.66
CA TYR A 127 -6.37 -9.35 2.84
C TYR A 127 -6.49 -10.71 3.54
N ASN A 128 -5.43 -11.17 4.23
CA ASN A 128 -5.49 -12.39 5.03
C ASN A 128 -6.49 -12.27 6.20
N LEU A 129 -6.59 -11.08 6.82
CA LEU A 129 -7.64 -10.75 7.81
C LEU A 129 -9.05 -10.60 7.19
N GLY A 130 -9.23 -10.87 5.90
CA GLY A 130 -10.51 -10.83 5.21
C GLY A 130 -11.00 -9.41 4.88
N ILE A 131 -10.09 -8.44 4.79
CA ILE A 131 -10.36 -7.06 4.34
C ILE A 131 -9.69 -6.83 2.99
N THR A 132 -10.49 -6.75 1.93
CA THR A 132 -10.01 -6.32 0.62
C THR A 132 -9.84 -4.80 0.62
N SER A 133 -8.64 -4.32 0.29
CA SER A 133 -8.33 -2.89 0.33
C SER A 133 -7.32 -2.47 -0.74
N LEU A 134 -7.35 -1.19 -1.09
CA LEU A 134 -6.27 -0.48 -1.75
C LEU A 134 -5.47 0.27 -0.68
N VAL A 135 -4.15 0.16 -0.73
CA VAL A 135 -3.25 0.87 0.19
C VAL A 135 -2.33 1.78 -0.62
N THR A 136 -2.31 3.06 -0.28
CA THR A 136 -1.39 4.05 -0.86
C THR A 136 -0.65 4.79 0.25
N SER A 137 0.39 5.54 -0.09
CA SER A 137 1.18 6.32 0.86
C SER A 137 1.38 7.75 0.39
N SER A 138 1.51 8.67 1.35
CA SER A 138 1.90 10.07 1.08
C SER A 138 2.90 10.55 2.13
N VAL A 139 3.82 11.41 1.70
CA VAL A 139 4.84 12.05 2.54
C VAL A 139 4.77 13.55 2.34
N GLU A 140 4.62 14.31 3.41
CA GLU A 140 4.69 15.78 3.36
C GLU A 140 6.09 16.29 3.75
N ASN A 141 6.68 15.67 4.77
CA ASN A 141 8.06 15.89 5.20
C ASN A 141 8.61 14.54 5.66
N VAL A 142 9.79 14.18 5.17
CA VAL A 142 10.55 13.03 5.67
C VAL A 142 10.89 13.29 7.15
N PRO A 143 10.78 12.29 8.05
CA PRO A 143 10.49 10.87 7.80
C PRO A 143 9.03 10.46 8.06
N ALA A 144 8.10 11.43 8.15
CA ALA A 144 6.71 11.15 8.49
C ALA A 144 5.90 10.65 7.29
N VAL A 145 5.27 9.49 7.44
CA VAL A 145 4.48 8.83 6.40
C VAL A 145 3.02 8.70 6.84
N LYS A 146 2.11 8.89 5.89
CA LYS A 146 0.70 8.52 6.04
C LYS A 146 0.39 7.40 5.05
N PHE A 147 -0.12 6.28 5.55
CA PHE A 147 -0.68 5.19 4.75
C PHE A 147 -2.18 5.31 4.70
N HIS A 148 -2.74 5.38 3.50
CA HIS A 148 -4.17 5.49 3.26
C HIS A 148 -4.71 4.12 2.87
N VAL A 149 -5.61 3.59 3.69
CA VAL A 149 -6.26 2.31 3.48
C VAL A 149 -7.69 2.58 3.03
N HIS A 150 -7.99 2.20 1.80
CA HIS A 150 -9.32 2.30 1.20
C HIS A 150 -9.91 0.90 1.10
N MET A 151 -10.88 0.61 1.96
CA MET A 151 -11.55 -0.68 1.97
C MET A 151 -12.55 -0.78 0.82
N GLN A 152 -12.56 -1.92 0.15
CA GLN A 152 -13.56 -2.22 -0.88
C GLN A 152 -14.82 -2.73 -0.20
N GLN A 153 -15.97 -2.11 -0.47
CA GLN A 153 -17.25 -2.60 0.03
C GLN A 153 -17.54 -3.96 -0.63
N LYS A 154 -18.00 -4.92 0.18
CA LYS A 154 -18.58 -6.15 -0.37
C LYS A 154 -19.88 -5.78 -1.09
N SER A 155 -19.93 -5.99 -2.40
CA SER A 155 -21.19 -5.98 -3.16
C SER A 155 -22.14 -7.07 -2.67
#